data_AF-A0A2D6Q2X0-F1
#
_entry.id   AF-A0A2D6Q2X0-F1
#
_cell.length_a   1.000
_cell.length_b   1.000
_cell.length_c   1.000
_cell.angle_alpha   90.00
_cell.angle_beta   90.00
_cell.angle_gamma   90.00
#
_symmetry.space_group_name_H-M   'P 1'
#
loop_
_entity.id
_entity.type
_entity.pdbx_description
1 polymer ?
#
loop_
_entity_poly.entity_id
_entity_poly.type
_entity_poly.pdbx_seq_one_letter_code
_entity_poly.pdbx_strand_id
1 'polypeptide(L)'
;MGLSHFWQRLSSSQKVSLVSLIIFLLALPVGLYLSQRPQIFNPRAATPITPPVATSTPSLTSFPTPTPAPARGTTKVNVLVLKYFPLDSTGTRLDKDLTDSDMGLEVVRAKVNNITQQGLEKLTDATRYHGYKDPDAQPYLGYSILEEHEFLKPIPEYLHSNIPDYRKILTTDVDICDYVDQQGVRQVWMWGYHTASVEPNESNMSMGTKSRAFWNYPNYGDVSNTSKIDDMPTCQNTYVLYNYNFIRGLGELLEDHGHQIESLFKYIDLDMWEYKFVQRYGEPYPTINRCGWTHSPPNTKGGYDWSNETNALSDCEDWKPNGGGEIKTVNCHTWYGSDCKDNGGIEFKVWWMQNIPGINNGLTCGDGTILRNWWEFYGDLDQALLGGKSLSTGACNNTVEQNIYLRSGYNIVGLATHRGGIYQASDFLNDLNRDHQVAESIHRYRPDDREWDTYSIEGEDNVDFPIVSGRAYFVRATTAGLVTIRAAQRLLSYHQITVKSGWSLISLYIDTGNLRARELLKIVNDQGINAPFLARWNGENYEANERSAKNNFEIVVGEGYWIYNDGETKNFNLENLGIPIYRDPGPF
;
A
#
# COMPACT_ATOMS: atom_id res chain seq x y z
N MET A 1 9.70 -33.39 -35.71
CA MET A 1 9.61 -34.85 -35.99
C MET A 1 8.14 -35.25 -36.03
N GLY A 2 7.70 -36.06 -36.98
CA GLY A 2 6.27 -36.26 -37.27
C GLY A 2 5.51 -37.18 -36.30
N LEU A 3 4.20 -36.95 -36.19
CA LEU A 3 3.24 -37.72 -35.36
C LEU A 3 3.29 -39.25 -35.57
N SER A 4 3.67 -39.72 -36.77
CA SER A 4 3.83 -41.14 -37.06
C SER A 4 4.90 -41.82 -36.19
N HIS A 5 6.02 -41.15 -35.91
CA HIS A 5 7.09 -41.68 -35.05
C HIS A 5 6.69 -41.73 -33.57
N PHE A 6 5.83 -40.81 -33.12
CA PHE A 6 5.25 -40.86 -31.78
C PHE A 6 4.30 -42.07 -31.66
N TRP A 7 3.38 -42.22 -32.62
CA TRP A 7 2.41 -43.33 -32.61
C TRP A 7 3.06 -44.72 -32.62
N GLN A 8 4.16 -44.89 -33.37
CA GLN A 8 4.88 -46.18 -33.40
C GLN A 8 5.54 -46.55 -32.07
N ARG A 9 5.89 -45.58 -31.21
CA ARG A 9 6.53 -45.84 -29.91
C ARG A 9 5.56 -46.19 -28.78
N LEU A 10 4.26 -45.98 -28.96
CA LEU A 10 3.25 -46.30 -27.95
C LEU A 10 2.94 -47.81 -27.91
N SER A 11 2.80 -48.37 -26.71
CA SER A 11 2.29 -49.73 -26.51
C SER A 11 0.83 -49.86 -26.96
N SER A 12 0.35 -51.10 -27.12
CA SER A 12 -1.06 -51.34 -27.49
C SER A 12 -2.05 -50.78 -26.47
N SER A 13 -1.74 -50.84 -25.17
CA SER A 13 -2.57 -50.24 -24.12
C SER A 13 -2.56 -48.72 -24.17
N GLN A 14 -1.40 -48.09 -24.39
CA GLN A 14 -1.29 -46.63 -24.52
C GLN A 14 -2.05 -46.10 -25.75
N LYS A 15 -2.04 -46.84 -26.87
CA LYS A 15 -2.83 -46.52 -28.07
C LYS A 15 -4.34 -46.55 -27.79
N VAL A 16 -4.81 -47.58 -27.08
CA VAL A 16 -6.23 -47.67 -26.66
C VAL A 16 -6.59 -46.49 -25.74
N SER A 17 -5.78 -46.18 -24.73
CA SER A 17 -6.02 -45.04 -23.84
C SER A 17 -6.06 -43.70 -24.59
N LEU A 18 -5.17 -43.48 -25.57
CA LEU A 18 -5.17 -42.23 -26.35
C LEU A 18 -6.39 -42.12 -27.27
N VAL A 19 -6.84 -43.23 -27.89
CA VAL A 19 -8.08 -43.25 -28.68
C VAL A 19 -9.30 -42.98 -27.79
N SER A 20 -9.39 -43.60 -26.62
CA SER A 20 -10.46 -43.35 -25.65
C SER A 20 -10.49 -41.88 -25.20
N LEU A 21 -9.33 -41.27 -24.93
CA LEU A 21 -9.22 -39.86 -24.56
C LEU A 21 -9.71 -38.94 -25.69
N ILE A 22 -9.33 -39.21 -26.93
CA ILE A 22 -9.78 -38.44 -28.11
C ILE A 22 -11.30 -38.56 -28.31
N ILE A 23 -11.87 -39.75 -28.14
CA ILE A 23 -13.33 -39.96 -28.22
C ILE A 23 -14.05 -39.18 -27.10
N PHE A 24 -13.52 -39.17 -25.88
CA PHE A 24 -14.09 -38.41 -24.75
C PHE A 24 -14.06 -36.90 -25.01
N LEU A 25 -12.94 -36.39 -25.53
CA LEU A 25 -12.78 -34.97 -25.89
C LEU A 25 -13.70 -34.53 -27.03
N LEU A 26 -13.98 -35.42 -28.00
CA LEU A 26 -14.91 -35.16 -29.10
C LEU A 26 -16.39 -35.28 -28.71
N ALA A 27 -16.72 -35.94 -27.59
CA ALA A 27 -18.09 -36.08 -27.10
C ALA A 27 -18.56 -34.89 -26.24
N LEU A 28 -17.63 -34.20 -25.56
CA LEU A 28 -17.91 -33.05 -24.68
C LEU A 28 -18.72 -31.90 -25.33
N PRO A 29 -18.53 -31.51 -26.61
CA PRO A 29 -19.30 -30.43 -27.22
C PRO A 29 -20.79 -30.74 -27.44
N VAL A 30 -21.17 -32.03 -27.52
CA VAL A 30 -22.54 -32.44 -27.83
C VAL A 30 -23.44 -32.42 -26.58
N GLY A 31 -22.87 -32.74 -25.41
CA GLY A 31 -23.61 -32.74 -24.14
C GLY A 31 -24.04 -31.34 -23.69
N LEU A 32 -23.21 -30.32 -23.95
CA LEU A 32 -23.48 -28.92 -23.59
C LEU A 32 -24.55 -28.25 -24.48
N TYR A 33 -24.75 -28.73 -25.71
CA TYR A 33 -25.72 -28.13 -26.65
C TYR A 33 -27.17 -28.60 -26.42
N LEU A 34 -27.38 -29.67 -25.64
CA LEU A 34 -28.71 -30.24 -25.39
C LEU A 34 -29.36 -29.78 -24.07
N SER A 35 -28.63 -29.07 -23.20
CA SER A 35 -29.16 -28.58 -21.91
C SER A 35 -29.77 -27.18 -21.95
N GLN A 36 -29.57 -26.42 -23.03
CA GLN A 36 -30.01 -25.01 -23.15
C GLN A 36 -31.24 -24.82 -24.05
N ARG A 37 -32.38 -25.44 -23.71
CA ARG A 37 -33.69 -25.03 -24.23
C ARG A 37 -34.42 -24.15 -23.20
N PRO A 38 -34.62 -22.85 -23.45
CA PRO A 38 -35.42 -22.02 -22.55
C PRO A 38 -36.90 -22.40 -22.65
N GLN A 39 -37.53 -22.71 -21.52
CA GLN A 39 -38.99 -22.83 -21.45
C GLN A 39 -39.61 -21.42 -21.40
N ILE A 40 -40.49 -21.15 -22.37
CA ILE A 40 -41.25 -19.90 -22.45
C ILE A 40 -42.40 -19.98 -21.43
N PHE A 41 -42.29 -19.24 -20.32
CA PHE A 41 -43.38 -19.11 -19.36
C PHE A 41 -44.35 -17.99 -19.76
N ASN A 42 -45.64 -18.30 -19.79
CA ASN A 42 -46.72 -17.42 -20.27
C ASN A 42 -47.47 -16.81 -19.07
N PRO A 43 -47.41 -15.49 -18.84
CA PRO A 43 -47.92 -14.89 -17.60
C PRO A 43 -49.41 -14.50 -17.71
N ARG A 44 -50.33 -15.40 -17.38
CA ARG A 44 -51.74 -15.05 -17.08
C ARG A 44 -52.54 -16.14 -16.37
N ALA A 45 -52.65 -16.02 -15.05
CA ALA A 45 -53.86 -16.33 -14.26
C ALA A 45 -53.58 -16.00 -12.78
N ALA A 46 -54.12 -14.87 -12.29
CA ALA A 46 -54.09 -14.56 -10.86
C ALA A 46 -55.42 -14.96 -10.22
N THR A 47 -55.36 -15.77 -9.18
CA THR A 47 -56.45 -15.94 -8.19
C THR A 47 -55.82 -15.88 -6.79
N PRO A 48 -56.40 -15.15 -5.83
CA PRO A 48 -55.81 -15.04 -4.49
C PRO A 48 -56.10 -16.31 -3.69
N ILE A 49 -55.04 -16.97 -3.22
CA ILE A 49 -55.13 -18.07 -2.26
C ILE A 49 -54.43 -17.61 -0.99
N THR A 50 -55.13 -17.67 0.14
CA THR A 50 -54.59 -17.36 1.46
C THR A 50 -53.43 -18.30 1.81
N PRO A 51 -52.31 -17.80 2.36
CA PRO A 51 -51.16 -18.64 2.67
C PRO A 51 -51.47 -19.63 3.80
N PRO A 52 -51.03 -20.89 3.71
CA PRO A 52 -51.14 -21.84 4.80
C PRO A 52 -50.17 -21.46 5.94
N VAL A 53 -50.56 -21.81 7.17
CA VAL A 53 -49.75 -21.58 8.38
C VAL A 53 -48.39 -22.29 8.24
N ALA A 54 -47.31 -21.52 8.40
CA ALA A 54 -45.96 -22.08 8.39
C ALA A 54 -45.72 -22.93 9.65
N THR A 55 -45.45 -24.23 9.45
CA THR A 55 -44.88 -25.09 10.49
C THR A 55 -43.50 -24.59 10.90
N SER A 56 -43.24 -24.61 12.20
CA SER A 56 -42.05 -24.01 12.84
C SER A 56 -40.72 -24.56 12.30
N THR A 57 -39.95 -23.68 11.66
CA THR A 57 -38.49 -23.79 11.58
C THR A 57 -37.90 -23.88 13.00
N PRO A 58 -36.84 -24.68 13.26
CA PRO A 58 -36.15 -24.64 14.55
C PRO A 58 -35.60 -23.23 14.79
N SER A 59 -35.96 -22.62 15.92
CA SER A 59 -35.41 -21.32 16.30
C SER A 59 -33.92 -21.45 16.49
N LEU A 60 -33.13 -20.73 15.68
CA LEU A 60 -31.78 -20.36 16.08
C LEU A 60 -31.88 -19.64 17.43
N THR A 61 -31.17 -20.14 18.43
CA THR A 61 -31.08 -19.48 19.74
C THR A 61 -30.24 -18.24 19.59
N SER A 62 -30.89 -17.07 19.50
CA SER A 62 -30.20 -15.78 19.61
C SER A 62 -29.62 -15.65 21.01
N PHE A 63 -28.33 -15.97 21.16
CA PHE A 63 -27.58 -15.60 22.34
C PHE A 63 -27.54 -14.07 22.43
N PRO A 64 -27.61 -13.48 23.64
CA PRO A 64 -27.45 -12.04 23.78
C PRO A 64 -26.02 -11.65 23.41
N THR A 65 -25.86 -11.05 22.22
CA THR A 65 -24.62 -10.38 21.85
C THR A 65 -24.29 -9.36 22.95
N PRO A 66 -23.09 -9.37 23.55
CA PRO A 66 -22.71 -8.31 24.47
C PRO A 66 -22.77 -6.98 23.72
N THR A 67 -23.57 -6.03 24.21
CA THR A 67 -23.70 -4.70 23.61
C THR A 67 -22.31 -4.10 23.47
N PRO A 68 -21.82 -3.79 22.25
CA PRO A 68 -20.50 -3.22 22.08
C PRO A 68 -20.37 -1.94 22.90
N ALA A 69 -19.25 -1.79 23.63
CA ALA A 69 -18.95 -0.53 24.29
C ALA A 69 -18.95 0.59 23.24
N PRO A 70 -19.58 1.76 23.51
CA PRO A 70 -19.58 2.85 22.54
C PRO A 70 -18.15 3.27 22.25
N ALA A 71 -17.79 3.28 20.98
CA ALA A 71 -16.49 3.69 20.47
C ALA A 71 -16.11 5.06 21.06
N ARG A 72 -15.07 5.11 21.90
CA ARG A 72 -14.66 6.33 22.63
C ARG A 72 -13.81 7.30 21.79
N GLY A 73 -13.48 6.93 20.56
CA GLY A 73 -12.66 7.75 19.67
C GLY A 73 -13.43 8.88 19.00
N THR A 74 -12.70 9.94 18.64
CA THR A 74 -13.22 11.10 17.89
C THR A 74 -13.79 10.70 16.52
N THR A 75 -13.19 9.70 15.88
CA THR A 75 -13.57 9.14 14.57
C THR A 75 -13.89 7.66 14.71
N LYS A 76 -15.05 7.24 14.21
CA LYS A 76 -15.52 5.85 14.30
C LYS A 76 -14.95 4.99 13.17
N VAL A 77 -14.42 3.82 13.51
CA VAL A 77 -13.98 2.79 12.55
C VAL A 77 -14.97 1.62 12.63
N ASN A 78 -15.80 1.45 11.59
CA ASN A 78 -16.69 0.29 11.46
C ASN A 78 -15.89 -0.91 10.97
N VAL A 79 -15.98 -2.01 11.71
CA VAL A 79 -15.30 -3.29 11.43
C VAL A 79 -16.32 -4.35 11.02
N LEU A 80 -16.06 -5.06 9.92
CA LEU A 80 -16.76 -6.30 9.56
C LEU A 80 -15.92 -7.49 10.02
N VAL A 81 -16.45 -8.39 10.85
CA VAL A 81 -15.68 -9.56 11.32
C VAL A 81 -16.11 -10.81 10.54
N LEU A 82 -15.16 -11.55 9.97
CA LEU A 82 -15.41 -12.82 9.29
C LEU A 82 -14.70 -13.94 10.04
N LYS A 83 -15.32 -15.09 10.27
CA LYS A 83 -14.76 -16.18 11.09
C LYS A 83 -14.87 -17.52 10.36
N TYR A 84 -13.75 -18.15 10.01
CA TYR A 84 -13.70 -19.44 9.32
C TYR A 84 -13.26 -20.55 10.27
N PHE A 85 -14.22 -21.40 10.67
CA PHE A 85 -14.01 -22.52 11.59
C PHE A 85 -14.40 -23.85 10.90
N PRO A 86 -13.59 -24.36 9.96
CA PRO A 86 -13.87 -25.66 9.34
C PRO A 86 -13.87 -26.76 10.41
N LEU A 87 -14.89 -27.61 10.37
CA LEU A 87 -15.11 -28.62 11.39
C LEU A 87 -14.67 -30.01 10.92
N ASP A 88 -14.21 -30.81 11.87
CA ASP A 88 -13.96 -32.23 11.67
C ASP A 88 -15.25 -33.01 11.33
N SER A 89 -15.09 -34.29 10.99
CA SER A 89 -16.22 -35.20 10.72
C SER A 89 -17.23 -35.37 11.87
N THR A 90 -16.93 -34.90 13.09
CA THR A 90 -17.87 -34.90 14.22
C THR A 90 -18.76 -33.66 14.26
N GLY A 91 -18.35 -32.56 13.60
CA GLY A 91 -19.03 -31.28 13.65
C GLY A 91 -18.91 -30.55 15.00
N THR A 92 -17.94 -30.91 15.84
CA THR A 92 -17.80 -30.32 17.20
C THR A 92 -16.43 -29.72 17.51
N ARG A 93 -15.42 -30.01 16.66
CA ARG A 93 -14.05 -29.53 16.78
C ARG A 93 -13.58 -29.00 15.42
N LEU A 94 -12.57 -28.15 15.43
CA LEU A 94 -11.85 -27.77 14.22
C LEU A 94 -11.23 -29.00 13.54
N ASP A 95 -11.21 -28.97 12.21
CA ASP A 95 -10.48 -29.97 11.43
C ASP A 95 -8.96 -29.78 11.62
N LYS A 96 -8.33 -30.76 12.27
CA LYS A 96 -6.91 -30.71 12.61
C LYS A 96 -6.00 -30.78 11.39
N ASP A 97 -6.36 -31.59 10.40
CA ASP A 97 -5.53 -31.85 9.23
C ASP A 97 -5.55 -30.64 8.27
N LEU A 98 -6.61 -29.81 8.35
CA LEU A 98 -6.73 -28.56 7.60
C LEU A 98 -6.17 -27.32 8.34
N THR A 99 -6.26 -27.27 9.67
CA THR A 99 -6.01 -26.04 10.45
C THR A 99 -4.86 -26.09 11.45
N ASP A 100 -4.15 -27.23 11.54
CA ASP A 100 -3.17 -27.55 12.58
C ASP A 100 -3.71 -27.47 14.03
N SER A 101 -5.05 -27.38 14.20
CA SER A 101 -5.71 -27.26 15.50
C SER A 101 -6.95 -28.15 15.60
N ASP A 102 -7.10 -28.85 16.72
CA ASP A 102 -8.34 -29.59 17.06
C ASP A 102 -9.16 -28.88 18.14
N MET A 103 -9.12 -27.54 18.20
CA MET A 103 -9.86 -26.77 19.21
C MET A 103 -11.36 -27.07 19.13
N GLY A 104 -12.03 -27.25 20.28
CA GLY A 104 -13.49 -27.38 20.30
C GLY A 104 -14.16 -26.10 19.80
N LEU A 105 -15.28 -26.21 19.08
CA LEU A 105 -15.91 -25.06 18.41
C LEU A 105 -16.24 -23.90 19.39
N GLU A 106 -16.79 -24.21 20.56
CA GLU A 106 -17.05 -23.19 21.61
C GLU A 106 -15.77 -22.56 22.17
N VAL A 107 -14.65 -23.29 22.17
CA VAL A 107 -13.35 -22.80 22.67
C VAL A 107 -12.74 -21.81 21.69
N VAL A 108 -12.75 -22.12 20.38
CA VAL A 108 -12.26 -21.18 19.36
C VAL A 108 -13.16 -19.96 19.25
N ARG A 109 -14.50 -20.12 19.30
CA ARG A 109 -15.47 -19.01 19.38
C ARG A 109 -15.15 -18.08 20.56
N ALA A 110 -15.03 -18.63 21.77
CA ALA A 110 -14.72 -17.85 22.97
C ALA A 110 -13.36 -17.14 22.88
N LYS A 111 -12.33 -17.82 22.36
CA LYS A 111 -10.99 -17.25 22.16
C LYS A 111 -11.00 -16.09 21.16
N VAL A 112 -11.56 -16.33 19.97
CA VAL A 112 -11.65 -15.33 18.88
C VAL A 112 -12.46 -14.13 19.30
N ASN A 113 -13.62 -14.32 19.95
CA ASN A 113 -14.43 -13.22 20.44
C ASN A 113 -13.66 -12.39 21.50
N ASN A 114 -12.95 -13.04 22.42
CA ASN A 114 -12.15 -12.37 23.44
C ASN A 114 -11.00 -11.55 22.84
N ILE A 115 -10.21 -12.13 21.93
CA ILE A 115 -9.09 -11.40 21.29
C ILE A 115 -9.62 -10.27 20.40
N THR A 116 -10.75 -10.47 19.70
CA THR A 116 -11.42 -9.41 18.93
C THR A 116 -11.79 -8.22 19.81
N GLN A 117 -12.43 -8.45 20.97
CA GLN A 117 -12.79 -7.36 21.90
C GLN A 117 -11.54 -6.67 22.47
N GLN A 118 -10.52 -7.42 22.90
CA GLN A 118 -9.25 -6.85 23.33
C GLN A 118 -8.57 -6.04 22.22
N GLY A 119 -8.67 -6.47 20.96
CA GLY A 119 -8.17 -5.74 19.79
C GLY A 119 -8.86 -4.38 19.63
N LEU A 120 -10.20 -4.34 19.65
CA LEU A 120 -10.97 -3.10 19.60
C LEU A 120 -10.57 -2.12 20.71
N GLU A 121 -10.42 -2.62 21.94
CA GLU A 121 -10.03 -1.82 23.11
C GLU A 121 -8.59 -1.30 22.98
N LYS A 122 -7.62 -2.17 22.69
CA LYS A 122 -6.20 -1.81 22.59
C LYS A 122 -5.91 -0.92 21.40
N LEU A 123 -6.52 -1.14 20.24
CA LEU A 123 -6.35 -0.27 19.08
C LEU A 123 -7.03 1.10 19.28
N THR A 124 -8.14 1.16 20.03
CA THR A 124 -8.73 2.44 20.46
C THR A 124 -7.74 3.19 21.36
N ASP A 125 -7.27 2.54 22.44
CA ASP A 125 -6.35 3.13 23.42
C ASP A 125 -4.99 3.52 22.80
N ALA A 126 -4.50 2.75 21.82
CA ALA A 126 -3.27 3.03 21.07
C ALA A 126 -3.28 4.38 20.32
N THR A 127 -4.46 4.93 19.98
CA THR A 127 -4.56 6.23 19.30
C THR A 127 -4.61 7.45 20.23
N ARG A 128 -4.36 7.24 21.53
CA ARG A 128 -4.26 8.30 22.55
C ARG A 128 -2.84 8.83 22.59
N TYR A 129 -2.59 10.01 22.02
CA TYR A 129 -1.25 10.58 22.04
C TYR A 129 -0.76 10.76 23.48
N HIS A 130 0.35 10.08 23.81
CA HIS A 130 0.92 9.95 25.15
C HIS A 130 -0.07 9.48 26.25
N GLY A 131 -1.05 8.61 25.92
CA GLY A 131 -2.05 8.10 26.86
C GLY A 131 -1.50 7.39 28.11
N TYR A 132 -0.28 6.87 28.03
CA TYR A 132 0.48 6.30 29.15
C TYR A 132 1.04 7.34 30.14
N LYS A 133 1.08 8.62 29.76
CA LYS A 133 1.45 9.78 30.60
C LYS A 133 0.23 10.62 31.00
N ASP A 134 -0.72 10.78 30.07
CA ASP A 134 -1.94 11.56 30.25
C ASP A 134 -3.17 10.65 30.26
N PRO A 135 -3.76 10.35 31.44
CA PRO A 135 -4.95 9.51 31.54
C PRO A 135 -6.20 10.18 30.96
N ASP A 136 -6.19 11.49 30.70
CA ASP A 136 -7.29 12.24 30.08
C ASP A 136 -7.11 12.41 28.56
N ALA A 137 -5.97 11.99 27.99
CA ALA A 137 -5.72 12.02 26.55
C ALA A 137 -6.80 11.25 25.78
N GLN A 138 -7.42 11.87 24.78
CA GLN A 138 -8.54 11.30 24.04
C GLN A 138 -8.04 10.42 22.88
N PRO A 139 -8.65 9.25 22.64
CA PRO A 139 -8.34 8.44 21.46
C PRO A 139 -8.87 9.13 20.19
N TYR A 140 -8.11 9.07 19.11
CA TYR A 140 -8.62 9.55 17.83
C TYR A 140 -9.54 8.52 17.16
N LEU A 141 -9.14 7.25 17.09
CA LEU A 141 -9.94 6.19 16.47
C LEU A 141 -10.71 5.41 17.53
N GLY A 142 -11.99 5.17 17.27
CA GLY A 142 -12.85 4.34 18.09
C GLY A 142 -13.41 3.20 17.25
N TYR A 143 -12.98 1.98 17.54
CA TYR A 143 -13.38 0.82 16.76
C TYR A 143 -14.71 0.25 17.25
N SER A 144 -15.53 -0.22 16.32
CA SER A 144 -16.75 -0.98 16.65
C SER A 144 -17.05 -2.00 15.57
N ILE A 145 -17.41 -3.21 15.99
CA ILE A 145 -18.01 -4.21 15.12
C ILE A 145 -19.34 -3.66 14.59
N LEU A 146 -19.50 -3.68 13.27
CA LEU A 146 -20.75 -3.43 12.58
C LEU A 146 -21.57 -4.74 12.50
N GLU A 147 -20.93 -5.80 12.01
CA GLU A 147 -21.52 -7.13 11.84
C GLU A 147 -20.44 -8.22 11.94
N GLU A 148 -20.85 -9.44 12.28
CA GLU A 148 -19.98 -10.63 12.31
C GLU A 148 -20.61 -11.78 11.51
N HIS A 149 -19.83 -12.43 10.64
CA HIS A 149 -20.23 -13.65 9.93
C HIS A 149 -19.36 -14.83 10.35
N GLU A 150 -19.98 -15.98 10.58
CA GLU A 150 -19.29 -17.24 10.90
C GLU A 150 -19.55 -18.30 9.83
N PHE A 151 -18.48 -18.94 9.39
CA PHE A 151 -18.44 -19.92 8.32
C PHE A 151 -17.85 -21.23 8.83
N LEU A 152 -18.67 -22.27 8.93
CA LEU A 152 -18.25 -23.62 9.34
C LEU A 152 -17.68 -24.43 8.15
N LYS A 153 -16.76 -23.81 7.41
CA LYS A 153 -16.16 -24.33 6.18
C LYS A 153 -14.71 -23.85 6.02
N PRO A 154 -13.90 -24.47 5.14
CA PRO A 154 -12.56 -24.00 4.82
C PRO A 154 -12.57 -22.55 4.30
N ILE A 155 -11.45 -21.86 4.50
CA ILE A 155 -11.19 -20.58 3.84
C ILE A 155 -11.14 -20.84 2.32
N PRO A 156 -11.80 -20.04 1.47
CA PRO A 156 -11.63 -20.13 0.02
C PRO A 156 -10.16 -19.90 -0.38
N GLU A 157 -9.54 -20.91 -0.99
CA GLU A 157 -8.16 -20.86 -1.50
C GLU A 157 -8.11 -20.51 -3.00
N TYR A 158 -7.06 -19.81 -3.42
CA TYR A 158 -6.80 -19.49 -4.82
C TYR A 158 -6.09 -20.67 -5.51
N LEU A 159 -6.57 -21.08 -6.69
CA LEU A 159 -5.99 -22.23 -7.41
C LEU A 159 -4.51 -21.96 -7.76
N HIS A 160 -3.62 -22.79 -7.21
CA HIS A 160 -2.16 -22.70 -7.35
C HIS A 160 -1.48 -21.57 -6.55
N SER A 161 -2.11 -21.05 -5.50
CA SER A 161 -1.47 -20.23 -4.46
C SER A 161 -1.75 -20.82 -3.07
N ASN A 162 -0.89 -20.53 -2.12
CA ASN A 162 -1.12 -20.73 -0.68
C ASN A 162 -1.83 -19.53 -0.03
N ILE A 163 -1.97 -18.40 -0.73
CA ILE A 163 -2.72 -17.23 -0.23
C ILE A 163 -4.23 -17.47 -0.38
N PRO A 164 -5.06 -17.13 0.63
CA PRO A 164 -6.52 -17.10 0.51
C PRO A 164 -7.03 -16.30 -0.70
N ASP A 165 -8.10 -16.77 -1.32
CA ASP A 165 -8.80 -16.06 -2.40
C ASP A 165 -9.66 -14.94 -1.82
N TYR A 166 -9.01 -13.83 -1.44
CA TYR A 166 -9.67 -12.66 -0.86
C TYR A 166 -10.76 -12.10 -1.77
N ARG A 167 -10.56 -12.10 -3.10
CA ARG A 167 -11.60 -11.67 -4.05
C ARG A 167 -12.85 -12.52 -3.94
N LYS A 168 -12.72 -13.85 -3.88
CA LYS A 168 -13.85 -14.77 -3.73
C LYS A 168 -14.50 -14.64 -2.36
N ILE A 169 -13.73 -14.58 -1.28
CA ILE A 169 -14.25 -14.31 0.08
C ILE A 169 -15.13 -13.06 0.09
N LEU A 170 -14.59 -11.95 -0.42
CA LEU A 170 -15.21 -10.62 -0.39
C LEU A 170 -16.26 -10.38 -1.50
N THR A 171 -16.61 -11.40 -2.29
CA THR A 171 -17.69 -11.33 -3.29
C THR A 171 -18.71 -12.47 -3.23
N THR A 172 -18.37 -13.63 -2.66
CA THR A 172 -19.27 -14.79 -2.55
C THR A 172 -19.77 -15.05 -1.15
N ASP A 173 -18.97 -14.73 -0.12
CA ASP A 173 -19.36 -14.92 1.28
C ASP A 173 -19.92 -13.62 1.91
N VAL A 174 -19.48 -12.46 1.40
CA VAL A 174 -20.07 -11.13 1.66
C VAL A 174 -20.02 -10.29 0.38
N ASP A 175 -20.87 -9.27 0.27
CA ASP A 175 -20.72 -8.18 -0.70
C ASP A 175 -19.96 -7.02 -0.04
N ILE A 176 -18.62 -7.02 -0.17
CA ILE A 176 -17.79 -6.06 0.57
C ILE A 176 -18.09 -4.60 0.19
N CYS A 177 -18.52 -4.34 -1.04
CA CYS A 177 -18.71 -2.95 -1.48
C CYS A 177 -20.02 -2.35 -0.97
N ASP A 178 -21.06 -3.15 -0.68
CA ASP A 178 -22.20 -2.65 0.09
C ASP A 178 -21.76 -2.23 1.51
N TYR A 179 -21.03 -3.10 2.21
CA TYR A 179 -20.49 -2.80 3.54
C TYR A 179 -19.60 -1.56 3.56
N VAL A 180 -18.67 -1.41 2.62
CA VAL A 180 -17.71 -0.30 2.57
C VAL A 180 -18.35 1.00 2.09
N ASP A 181 -19.19 0.95 1.05
CA ASP A 181 -19.72 2.15 0.40
C ASP A 181 -21.05 2.65 0.99
N GLN A 182 -21.93 1.75 1.45
CA GLN A 182 -23.22 2.11 2.03
C GLN A 182 -23.20 2.09 3.56
N GLN A 183 -22.52 1.12 4.17
CA GLN A 183 -22.51 0.92 5.63
C GLN A 183 -21.26 1.50 6.32
N GLY A 184 -20.32 2.05 5.55
CA GLY A 184 -19.15 2.77 6.05
C GLY A 184 -18.10 1.89 6.73
N VAL A 185 -18.03 0.59 6.41
CA VAL A 185 -16.91 -0.27 6.82
C VAL A 185 -15.60 0.31 6.30
N ARG A 186 -14.56 0.21 7.14
CA ARG A 186 -13.18 0.59 6.80
C ARG A 186 -12.19 -0.55 7.01
N GLN A 187 -12.54 -1.52 7.84
CA GLN A 187 -11.70 -2.68 8.11
C GLN A 187 -12.51 -3.98 8.10
N VAL A 188 -11.94 -5.03 7.50
CA VAL A 188 -12.42 -6.41 7.57
C VAL A 188 -11.46 -7.18 8.45
N TRP A 189 -11.95 -7.76 9.54
CA TRP A 189 -11.18 -8.54 10.49
C TRP A 189 -11.52 -10.01 10.30
N MET A 190 -10.71 -10.72 9.52
CA MET A 190 -10.93 -12.13 9.23
C MET A 190 -10.15 -13.00 10.21
N TRP A 191 -10.83 -13.95 10.84
CA TRP A 191 -10.24 -15.00 11.65
C TRP A 191 -10.22 -16.31 10.86
N GLY A 192 -9.03 -16.87 10.71
CA GLY A 192 -8.75 -18.09 9.96
C GLY A 192 -7.58 -18.86 10.56
N TYR A 193 -6.91 -19.65 9.72
CA TYR A 193 -5.78 -20.49 10.09
C TYR A 193 -4.60 -20.25 9.15
N HIS A 194 -3.39 -20.54 9.65
CA HIS A 194 -2.16 -20.56 8.87
C HIS A 194 -1.59 -21.97 8.98
N THR A 195 -1.42 -22.66 7.84
CA THR A 195 -0.76 -23.98 7.73
C THR A 195 0.19 -23.95 6.52
N ALA A 196 0.96 -25.02 6.29
CA ALA A 196 1.84 -25.12 5.13
C ALA A 196 1.14 -25.04 3.75
N SER A 197 -0.19 -25.08 3.71
CA SER A 197 -1.01 -24.90 2.50
C SER A 197 -1.75 -23.57 2.46
N VAL A 198 -1.89 -22.87 3.59
CA VAL A 198 -2.60 -21.59 3.71
C VAL A 198 -1.72 -20.58 4.44
N GLU A 199 -1.14 -19.65 3.68
CA GLU A 199 -0.30 -18.55 4.16
C GLU A 199 -1.09 -17.22 4.06
N PRO A 200 -1.75 -16.78 5.14
CA PRO A 200 -2.54 -15.56 5.14
C PRO A 200 -1.66 -14.30 5.16
N ASN A 201 -1.95 -13.35 4.26
CA ASN A 201 -1.46 -11.96 4.37
C ASN A 201 -1.95 -11.33 5.69
N GLU A 202 -1.02 -10.88 6.54
CA GLU A 202 -1.28 -10.20 7.82
C GLU A 202 -2.26 -9.01 7.65
N SER A 203 -2.01 -8.19 6.63
CA SER A 203 -2.90 -7.11 6.19
C SER A 203 -2.94 -7.04 4.66
N ASN A 204 -4.06 -6.59 4.08
CA ASN A 204 -4.23 -6.32 2.65
C ASN A 204 -5.13 -5.08 2.45
N MET A 205 -4.96 -4.28 1.39
CA MET A 205 -5.69 -3.02 1.21
C MET A 205 -6.15 -2.82 -0.24
N SER A 206 -7.41 -2.44 -0.43
CA SER A 206 -7.91 -1.93 -1.72
C SER A 206 -8.20 -0.44 -1.59
N MET A 207 -7.52 0.40 -2.37
CA MET A 207 -7.82 1.83 -2.44
C MET A 207 -9.09 2.08 -3.25
N GLY A 208 -9.97 2.92 -2.72
CA GLY A 208 -11.25 3.25 -3.34
C GLY A 208 -11.12 3.97 -4.69
N THR A 209 -12.13 3.82 -5.56
CA THR A 209 -12.17 4.56 -6.83
C THR A 209 -12.29 6.08 -6.65
N LYS A 210 -12.75 6.58 -5.50
CA LYS A 210 -12.73 8.00 -5.15
C LYS A 210 -11.31 8.57 -5.04
N SER A 211 -10.36 7.77 -4.54
CA SER A 211 -8.93 8.13 -4.45
C SER A 211 -8.11 7.67 -5.66
N ARG A 212 -8.75 7.34 -6.79
CA ARG A 212 -8.08 6.87 -8.03
C ARG A 212 -6.96 7.78 -8.54
N ALA A 213 -7.03 9.08 -8.26
CA ALA A 213 -5.97 10.04 -8.60
C ALA A 213 -4.63 9.77 -7.87
N PHE A 214 -4.65 8.96 -6.80
CA PHE A 214 -3.52 8.66 -5.90
C PHE A 214 -3.05 7.21 -5.97
N TRP A 215 -3.72 6.37 -6.75
CA TRP A 215 -3.34 4.97 -6.93
C TRP A 215 -1.87 4.83 -7.35
N ASN A 216 -1.14 3.97 -6.64
CA ASN A 216 0.26 3.67 -6.88
C ASN A 216 0.49 2.73 -8.09
N TYR A 217 -0.56 2.10 -8.62
CA TYR A 217 -0.52 1.32 -9.87
C TYR A 217 -1.51 1.91 -10.89
N PRO A 218 -1.34 1.63 -12.20
CA PRO A 218 -2.17 2.24 -13.25
C PRO A 218 -3.68 1.89 -13.16
N ASN A 219 -4.00 0.69 -12.67
CA ASN A 219 -5.34 0.10 -12.73
C ASN A 219 -5.99 -0.18 -11.37
N TYR A 220 -5.22 -0.10 -10.28
CA TYR A 220 -5.66 -0.34 -8.90
C TYR A 220 -4.75 0.45 -7.94
N GLY A 221 -5.14 0.61 -6.69
CA GLY A 221 -4.28 1.14 -5.64
C GLY A 221 -4.24 0.19 -4.45
N ASP A 222 -3.04 -0.05 -3.92
CA ASP A 222 -2.78 -1.00 -2.85
C ASP A 222 -1.59 -0.53 -2.00
N VAL A 223 -1.87 -0.21 -0.73
CA VAL A 223 -0.88 0.27 0.25
C VAL A 223 -0.73 -0.73 1.40
N SER A 224 -0.83 -2.03 1.11
CA SER A 224 -0.75 -3.11 2.09
C SER A 224 0.67 -3.51 2.50
N ASN A 225 0.79 -4.29 3.58
CA ASN A 225 2.02 -5.03 3.92
C ASN A 225 2.13 -6.35 3.13
N THR A 226 2.01 -6.31 1.79
CA THR A 226 2.04 -7.53 0.94
C THR A 226 2.87 -7.34 -0.34
N SER A 227 2.78 -8.31 -1.26
CA SER A 227 3.26 -8.20 -2.65
C SER A 227 2.54 -7.14 -3.49
N LYS A 228 1.47 -6.52 -2.98
CA LYS A 228 0.69 -5.42 -3.58
C LYS A 228 0.14 -5.73 -4.97
N ILE A 229 -0.91 -6.56 -4.99
CA ILE A 229 -1.50 -7.12 -6.22
C ILE A 229 -3.01 -6.88 -6.23
N ASP A 230 -3.61 -6.85 -7.42
CA ASP A 230 -5.07 -6.70 -7.58
C ASP A 230 -5.81 -8.02 -7.23
N ASP A 231 -5.86 -8.36 -5.94
CA ASP A 231 -6.47 -9.59 -5.41
C ASP A 231 -7.74 -9.33 -4.55
N MET A 232 -8.19 -8.08 -4.43
CA MET A 232 -9.39 -7.69 -3.68
C MET A 232 -10.37 -6.82 -4.50
N PRO A 233 -11.69 -6.81 -4.20
CA PRO A 233 -12.67 -5.96 -4.88
C PRO A 233 -12.39 -4.46 -4.67
N THR A 234 -12.35 -3.69 -5.76
CA THR A 234 -12.20 -2.23 -5.68
C THR A 234 -13.57 -1.56 -5.50
N CYS A 235 -13.84 -1.05 -4.30
CA CYS A 235 -15.06 -0.31 -3.99
C CYS A 235 -14.92 1.20 -4.25
N GLN A 236 -15.93 2.02 -3.95
CA GLN A 236 -15.78 3.47 -4.05
C GLN A 236 -14.86 4.05 -2.98
N ASN A 237 -14.91 3.50 -1.76
CA ASN A 237 -14.06 3.91 -0.65
C ASN A 237 -12.99 2.85 -0.35
N THR A 238 -11.87 3.28 0.25
CA THR A 238 -10.75 2.44 0.68
C THR A 238 -11.13 1.60 1.89
N TYR A 239 -10.66 0.35 1.91
CA TYR A 239 -10.73 -0.53 3.08
C TYR A 239 -9.49 -1.43 3.21
N VAL A 240 -9.27 -1.93 4.43
CA VAL A 240 -8.20 -2.88 4.77
C VAL A 240 -8.80 -4.20 5.24
N LEU A 241 -8.25 -5.32 4.80
CA LEU A 241 -8.49 -6.65 5.38
C LEU A 241 -7.30 -7.02 6.27
N TYR A 242 -7.57 -7.57 7.44
CA TYR A 242 -6.59 -8.25 8.31
C TYR A 242 -6.96 -9.73 8.42
N ASN A 243 -5.98 -10.62 8.40
CA ASN A 243 -6.23 -12.07 8.40
C ASN A 243 -5.53 -12.78 9.57
N TYR A 244 -6.20 -12.76 10.71
CA TYR A 244 -5.71 -13.29 11.97
C TYR A 244 -5.78 -14.82 12.02
N ASN A 245 -4.69 -15.44 12.46
CA ASN A 245 -4.68 -16.86 12.78
C ASN A 245 -5.27 -17.12 14.18
N PHE A 246 -6.38 -17.87 14.28
CA PHE A 246 -7.05 -18.15 15.56
C PHE A 246 -6.22 -18.97 16.56
N ILE A 247 -5.09 -19.57 16.16
CA ILE A 247 -4.16 -20.23 17.11
C ILE A 247 -3.25 -19.21 17.82
N ARG A 248 -3.10 -17.99 17.27
CA ARG A 248 -2.28 -16.88 17.81
C ARG A 248 -3.01 -16.04 18.87
N GLY A 249 -2.38 -14.97 19.33
CA GLY A 249 -2.85 -14.10 20.42
C GLY A 249 -3.11 -12.66 19.99
N LEU A 250 -3.28 -11.79 20.99
CA LEU A 250 -3.45 -10.35 20.80
C LEU A 250 -2.17 -9.66 20.31
N GLY A 251 -0.99 -10.18 20.67
CA GLY A 251 0.30 -9.65 20.23
C GLY A 251 0.47 -9.69 18.72
N GLU A 252 0.09 -10.81 18.08
CA GLU A 252 0.08 -10.94 16.63
C GLU A 252 -1.00 -10.05 15.97
N LEU A 253 -2.23 -9.98 16.50
CA LEU A 253 -3.25 -9.04 15.99
C LEU A 253 -2.76 -7.58 15.96
N LEU A 254 -2.04 -7.15 17.00
CA LEU A 254 -1.46 -5.81 17.05
C LEU A 254 -0.24 -5.64 16.13
N GLU A 255 0.46 -6.72 15.77
CA GLU A 255 1.55 -6.72 14.78
C GLU A 255 1.02 -6.45 13.37
N ASP A 256 -0.02 -7.17 12.96
CA ASP A 256 -0.66 -7.03 11.64
C ASP A 256 -1.10 -5.58 11.39
N HIS A 257 -1.66 -4.95 12.43
CA HIS A 257 -2.01 -3.53 12.44
C HIS A 257 -0.77 -2.61 12.38
N GLY A 258 0.28 -2.90 13.16
CA GLY A 258 1.55 -2.15 13.16
C GLY A 258 2.22 -2.13 11.78
N HIS A 259 2.19 -3.26 11.07
CA HIS A 259 2.68 -3.40 9.71
C HIS A 259 1.87 -2.62 8.67
N GLN A 260 0.54 -2.59 8.80
CA GLN A 260 -0.28 -1.75 7.93
C GLN A 260 -0.06 -0.26 8.21
N ILE A 261 0.15 0.12 9.48
CA ILE A 261 0.52 1.49 9.90
C ILE A 261 1.84 1.90 9.22
N GLU A 262 2.86 1.04 9.26
CA GLU A 262 4.15 1.26 8.59
C GLU A 262 3.99 1.42 7.08
N SER A 263 3.29 0.49 6.42
CA SER A 263 3.07 0.53 4.98
C SER A 263 2.33 1.80 4.54
N LEU A 264 1.31 2.20 5.30
CA LEU A 264 0.53 3.39 5.03
C LEU A 264 1.34 4.67 5.20
N PHE A 265 2.00 4.87 6.34
CA PHE A 265 2.73 6.10 6.61
C PHE A 265 4.00 6.24 5.74
N LYS A 266 4.64 5.14 5.32
CA LYS A 266 5.69 5.17 4.28
C LYS A 266 5.19 5.69 2.93
N TYR A 267 3.95 5.36 2.56
CA TYR A 267 3.33 5.82 1.32
C TYR A 267 2.89 7.29 1.40
N ILE A 268 2.36 7.74 2.54
CA ILE A 268 2.05 9.16 2.74
C ILE A 268 3.32 10.00 2.80
N ASP A 269 4.34 9.58 3.55
CA ASP A 269 5.52 10.39 3.84
C ASP A 269 6.70 9.51 4.31
N LEU A 270 7.46 9.00 3.35
CA LEU A 270 8.60 8.11 3.61
C LEU A 270 9.69 8.76 4.47
N ASP A 271 10.00 10.04 4.25
CA ASP A 271 11.06 10.75 4.98
C ASP A 271 10.66 11.01 6.45
N MET A 272 9.41 11.44 6.69
CA MET A 272 8.90 11.63 8.04
C MET A 272 8.76 10.30 8.79
N TRP A 273 8.28 9.26 8.13
CA TRP A 273 8.11 7.95 8.77
C TRP A 273 9.45 7.23 8.96
N GLU A 274 10.14 6.85 7.88
CA GLU A 274 11.32 5.98 7.95
C GLU A 274 12.54 6.72 8.53
N TYR A 275 12.82 7.94 8.05
CA TYR A 275 14.07 8.65 8.32
C TYR A 275 13.98 9.72 9.42
N LYS A 276 12.79 9.96 9.99
CA LYS A 276 12.60 10.82 11.17
C LYS A 276 11.88 10.12 12.32
N PHE A 277 10.84 9.31 12.10
CA PHE A 277 10.07 8.65 13.17
C PHE A 277 10.67 7.31 13.62
N VAL A 278 10.97 6.43 12.66
CA VAL A 278 11.47 5.07 12.92
C VAL A 278 12.99 5.08 13.15
N GLN A 279 13.73 5.82 12.32
CA GLN A 279 15.19 6.05 12.37
C GLN A 279 15.52 7.54 12.04
N ARG A 280 16.76 8.06 12.03
CA ARG A 280 17.88 7.93 13.01
C ARG A 280 19.00 8.97 12.73
N TYR A 281 19.56 9.65 13.75
CA TYR A 281 20.61 10.67 13.51
C TYR A 281 22.06 10.12 13.49
N GLY A 282 22.57 9.74 12.30
CA GLY A 282 24.01 9.68 11.94
C GLY A 282 24.80 8.35 12.06
N GLU A 283 24.64 7.41 11.09
CA GLU A 283 25.30 6.07 10.87
C GLU A 283 24.30 4.87 10.95
N PRO A 284 24.68 3.61 10.62
CA PRO A 284 23.89 2.40 10.91
C PRO A 284 23.71 2.06 12.40
N TYR A 285 24.45 2.71 13.32
CA TYR A 285 24.42 2.41 14.76
C TYR A 285 24.10 3.65 15.63
N PRO A 286 22.81 3.93 15.92
CA PRO A 286 22.36 4.99 16.84
C PRO A 286 23.08 5.07 18.18
N THR A 287 23.61 6.26 18.47
CA THR A 287 23.85 6.72 19.85
C THR A 287 22.54 7.15 20.52
N ILE A 288 21.57 7.63 19.72
CA ILE A 288 20.21 7.98 20.13
C ILE A 288 19.26 7.33 19.11
N ASN A 289 18.38 6.46 19.58
CA ASN A 289 17.32 5.82 18.81
C ASN A 289 16.10 6.73 18.69
N ARG A 290 15.25 6.46 17.69
CA ARG A 290 13.95 7.13 17.54
C ARG A 290 12.87 6.26 18.21
N CYS A 291 11.69 6.14 17.61
CA CYS A 291 10.62 5.27 18.11
C CYS A 291 10.78 3.79 17.75
N GLY A 292 11.63 3.43 16.79
CA GLY A 292 11.69 2.07 16.28
C GLY A 292 10.44 1.71 15.46
N TRP A 293 10.19 0.42 15.28
CA TRP A 293 9.10 -0.13 14.45
C TRP A 293 8.38 -1.27 15.19
N THR A 294 7.27 -1.80 14.68
CA THR A 294 6.39 -2.74 15.45
C THR A 294 7.13 -3.96 16.02
N HIS A 295 8.07 -4.53 15.25
CA HIS A 295 8.96 -5.63 15.65
C HIS A 295 10.08 -5.26 16.63
N SER A 296 10.55 -4.01 16.67
CA SER A 296 11.86 -3.66 17.25
C SER A 296 11.75 -2.36 18.04
N PRO A 297 11.65 -2.46 19.38
CA PRO A 297 11.75 -1.32 20.26
C PRO A 297 13.08 -0.57 20.14
N PRO A 298 13.13 0.71 20.56
CA PRO A 298 14.32 1.55 20.51
C PRO A 298 15.57 1.01 21.24
N ASN A 299 15.46 -0.05 22.04
CA ASN A 299 16.59 -0.64 22.77
C ASN A 299 17.08 -1.99 22.22
N THR A 300 16.43 -2.52 21.18
CA THR A 300 16.76 -3.82 20.59
C THR A 300 17.71 -3.69 19.39
N LYS A 301 18.33 -4.81 18.99
CA LYS A 301 19.15 -4.91 17.76
C LYS A 301 18.60 -5.92 16.76
N GLY A 302 17.39 -6.40 17.00
CA GLY A 302 16.67 -7.40 16.22
C GLY A 302 15.18 -7.34 16.57
N GLY A 303 14.34 -7.99 15.76
CA GLY A 303 12.91 -8.05 16.01
C GLY A 303 12.51 -9.02 17.13
N TYR A 304 11.27 -8.90 17.61
CA TYR A 304 10.61 -9.80 18.56
C TYR A 304 11.23 -9.84 19.97
N ASP A 305 11.93 -8.79 20.40
CA ASP A 305 12.68 -8.74 21.67
C ASP A 305 12.14 -7.67 22.65
N TRP A 306 10.80 -7.65 22.80
CA TRP A 306 10.10 -6.60 23.56
C TRP A 306 10.37 -6.60 25.07
N SER A 307 10.82 -7.72 25.64
CA SER A 307 11.16 -7.86 27.06
C SER A 307 12.61 -7.49 27.40
N ASN A 308 13.38 -6.92 26.46
CA ASN A 308 14.79 -6.62 26.69
C ASN A 308 15.00 -5.49 27.72
N GLU A 309 15.74 -5.79 28.79
CA GLU A 309 16.13 -4.81 29.83
C GLU A 309 17.33 -3.92 29.44
N THR A 310 17.98 -4.18 28.30
CA THR A 310 19.13 -3.39 27.82
C THR A 310 18.73 -1.92 27.70
N ASN A 311 19.48 -1.03 28.34
CA ASN A 311 19.23 0.40 28.27
C ASN A 311 19.69 0.97 26.92
N ALA A 312 18.85 1.77 26.27
CA ALA A 312 19.23 2.60 25.13
C ALA A 312 18.74 4.04 25.32
N LEU A 313 19.40 5.00 24.67
CA LEU A 313 18.90 6.36 24.59
C LEU A 313 17.88 6.47 23.46
N SER A 314 16.73 7.09 23.71
CA SER A 314 15.71 7.40 22.71
C SER A 314 15.05 8.75 23.00
N ASP A 315 14.67 9.48 21.97
CA ASP A 315 13.84 10.68 22.08
C ASP A 315 12.36 10.45 21.71
N CYS A 316 11.92 9.20 21.54
CA CYS A 316 10.54 8.87 21.11
C CYS A 316 9.46 9.54 21.98
N GLU A 317 9.71 9.60 23.29
CA GLU A 317 8.83 10.17 24.31
C GLU A 317 8.53 11.67 24.22
N ASP A 318 9.34 12.41 23.45
CA ASP A 318 9.21 13.84 23.13
C ASP A 318 9.70 14.04 21.69
N TRP A 319 9.28 13.13 20.80
CA TRP A 319 9.81 13.03 19.46
C TRP A 319 9.57 14.32 18.67
N LYS A 320 10.64 14.84 18.05
CA LYS A 320 10.57 15.99 17.14
C LYS A 320 11.24 15.67 15.81
N PRO A 321 10.66 16.05 14.65
CA PRO A 321 11.22 15.74 13.31
C PRO A 321 12.67 16.21 13.07
N ASN A 322 13.16 17.18 13.84
CA ASN A 322 14.51 17.73 13.76
C ASN A 322 15.53 17.07 14.73
N GLY A 323 15.10 16.10 15.53
CA GLY A 323 15.95 15.49 16.56
C GLY A 323 16.12 16.30 17.85
N GLY A 324 15.34 17.38 18.04
CA GLY A 324 15.35 18.22 19.24
C GLY A 324 14.46 17.75 20.39
N GLY A 325 14.17 16.45 20.46
CA GLY A 325 13.40 15.83 21.54
C GLY A 325 14.19 15.66 22.84
N GLU A 326 13.50 15.58 23.97
CA GLU A 326 14.06 15.13 25.25
C GLU A 326 14.54 13.68 25.13
N ILE A 327 15.85 13.47 25.24
CA ILE A 327 16.46 12.14 25.18
C ILE A 327 16.36 11.48 26.56
N LYS A 328 15.78 10.27 26.61
CA LYS A 328 15.65 9.46 27.81
C LYS A 328 16.28 8.09 27.63
N THR A 329 16.66 7.48 28.75
CA THR A 329 16.96 6.05 28.77
C THR A 329 15.66 5.26 28.71
N VAL A 330 15.54 4.35 27.74
CA VAL A 330 14.39 3.46 27.57
C VAL A 330 14.83 2.00 27.53
N ASN A 331 13.96 1.13 28.04
CA ASN A 331 14.03 -0.33 27.93
C ASN A 331 12.62 -0.92 28.14
N CYS A 332 12.50 -2.24 28.32
CA CYS A 332 11.22 -2.89 28.54
C CYS A 332 10.38 -2.33 29.72
N HIS A 333 10.99 -1.71 30.73
CA HIS A 333 10.26 -1.06 31.83
C HIS A 333 9.55 0.24 31.39
N THR A 334 9.95 0.84 30.27
CA THR A 334 9.29 2.03 29.70
C THR A 334 7.86 1.72 29.25
N TRP A 335 7.59 0.53 28.70
CA TRP A 335 6.25 0.12 28.25
C TRP A 335 5.56 -0.88 29.19
N TYR A 336 6.27 -1.82 29.82
CA TYR A 336 5.66 -2.77 30.77
C TYR A 336 5.58 -2.28 32.23
N GLY A 337 6.19 -1.14 32.56
CA GLY A 337 6.33 -0.71 33.95
C GLY A 337 7.29 -1.63 34.72
N SER A 338 6.91 -2.10 35.90
CA SER A 338 7.83 -2.82 36.80
C SER A 338 8.23 -4.24 36.37
N ASP A 339 7.53 -4.85 35.40
CA ASP A 339 7.60 -6.30 35.13
C ASP A 339 7.63 -6.56 33.61
N CYS A 340 8.84 -6.74 33.07
CA CYS A 340 9.05 -6.95 31.63
C CYS A 340 8.59 -8.34 31.19
N LYS A 341 7.60 -8.37 30.29
CA LYS A 341 6.93 -9.61 29.86
C LYS A 341 7.24 -9.93 28.41
N ASP A 342 7.36 -11.22 28.11
CA ASP A 342 7.15 -11.71 26.76
C ASP A 342 5.68 -12.12 26.61
N ASN A 343 4.90 -11.27 25.95
CA ASN A 343 3.49 -11.50 25.64
C ASN A 343 3.17 -11.18 24.16
N GLY A 344 4.18 -11.21 23.28
CA GLY A 344 4.04 -10.74 21.90
C GLY A 344 4.05 -9.21 21.76
N GLY A 345 4.61 -8.48 22.73
CA GLY A 345 4.88 -7.05 22.62
C GLY A 345 3.66 -6.14 22.76
N ILE A 346 2.59 -6.58 23.42
CA ILE A 346 1.29 -5.87 23.46
C ILE A 346 1.46 -4.44 24.00
N GLU A 347 2.10 -4.29 25.15
CA GLU A 347 2.34 -3.00 25.80
C GLU A 347 3.33 -2.13 25.01
N PHE A 348 4.35 -2.73 24.38
CA PHE A 348 5.24 -1.99 23.49
C PHE A 348 4.48 -1.41 22.30
N LYS A 349 3.67 -2.22 21.61
CA LYS A 349 2.93 -1.79 20.41
C LYS A 349 1.95 -0.67 20.75
N VAL A 350 1.26 -0.77 21.88
CA VAL A 350 0.40 0.31 22.39
C VAL A 350 1.22 1.56 22.71
N TRP A 351 2.33 1.44 23.45
CA TRP A 351 3.22 2.58 23.76
C TRP A 351 3.76 3.24 22.48
N TRP A 352 4.26 2.45 21.52
CA TRP A 352 4.79 2.93 20.25
C TRP A 352 3.73 3.69 19.45
N MET A 353 2.53 3.12 19.31
CA MET A 353 1.39 3.80 18.70
C MET A 353 0.99 5.09 19.45
N GLN A 354 1.01 5.09 20.78
CA GLN A 354 0.72 6.30 21.57
C GLN A 354 1.80 7.40 21.43
N ASN A 355 3.00 7.11 20.89
CA ASN A 355 3.98 8.14 20.53
C ASN A 355 3.88 8.58 19.03
N ILE A 356 3.05 7.93 18.21
CA ILE A 356 2.72 8.42 16.85
C ILE A 356 1.91 9.73 16.98
N PRO A 357 2.27 10.83 16.28
CA PRO A 357 1.59 12.12 16.39
C PRO A 357 0.07 12.04 16.25
N GLY A 358 -0.64 12.14 17.38
CA GLY A 358 -2.08 11.98 17.45
C GLY A 358 -2.85 13.30 17.49
N ILE A 359 -4.10 13.24 17.97
CA ILE A 359 -4.90 14.45 18.24
C ILE A 359 -4.20 15.32 19.31
N ASN A 360 -4.23 16.65 19.11
CA ASN A 360 -3.62 17.64 20.01
C ASN A 360 -2.12 17.43 20.31
N ASN A 361 -1.36 16.78 19.42
CA ASN A 361 0.05 16.45 19.67
C ASN A 361 0.96 17.67 19.94
N GLY A 362 0.58 18.86 19.44
CA GLY A 362 1.29 20.12 19.68
C GLY A 362 2.67 20.22 19.03
N LEU A 363 3.07 19.23 18.22
CA LEU A 363 4.38 19.19 17.59
C LEU A 363 4.45 20.14 16.40
N THR A 364 5.62 20.75 16.26
CA THR A 364 6.00 21.51 15.06
C THR A 364 7.36 21.06 14.55
N CYS A 365 7.60 21.33 13.28
CA CYS A 365 8.92 21.26 12.67
C CYS A 365 9.71 22.54 12.99
N GLY A 366 11.01 22.54 12.69
CA GLY A 366 11.92 23.63 13.09
C GLY A 366 11.58 25.02 12.52
N ASP A 367 10.71 25.09 11.51
CA ASP A 367 10.18 26.29 10.87
C ASP A 367 8.79 26.72 11.40
N GLY A 368 8.22 25.98 12.35
CA GLY A 368 6.86 26.19 12.87
C GLY A 368 5.75 25.45 12.12
N THR A 369 6.06 24.65 11.09
CA THR A 369 5.08 23.80 10.41
C THR A 369 4.46 22.80 11.39
N ILE A 370 3.14 22.74 11.50
CA ILE A 370 2.42 21.92 12.47
C ILE A 370 2.34 20.47 11.99
N LEU A 371 2.57 19.49 12.87
CA LEU A 371 2.33 18.07 12.56
C LEU A 371 0.83 17.79 12.64
N ARG A 372 0.29 17.11 11.62
CA ARG A 372 -1.11 16.66 11.68
C ARG A 372 -1.24 15.50 12.66
N ASN A 373 -2.48 15.19 13.02
CA ASN A 373 -2.82 13.90 13.60
C ASN A 373 -2.68 12.82 12.51
N TRP A 374 -1.73 11.89 12.65
CA TRP A 374 -1.45 10.89 11.61
C TRP A 374 -2.55 9.81 11.55
N TRP A 375 -3.30 9.61 12.64
CA TRP A 375 -4.44 8.72 12.68
C TRP A 375 -5.59 9.13 11.74
N GLU A 376 -5.59 10.36 11.21
CA GLU A 376 -6.53 10.77 10.15
C GLU A 376 -6.39 9.91 8.90
N PHE A 377 -5.17 9.59 8.47
CA PHE A 377 -4.89 8.80 7.26
C PHE A 377 -5.25 7.32 7.44
N TYR A 378 -5.02 6.79 8.64
CA TYR A 378 -5.32 5.40 8.97
C TYR A 378 -6.81 5.15 9.23
N GLY A 379 -7.54 6.17 9.71
CA GLY A 379 -8.99 6.11 9.90
C GLY A 379 -9.81 6.27 8.61
N ASP A 380 -9.44 7.23 7.75
CA ASP A 380 -10.06 7.41 6.43
C ASP A 380 -9.07 8.00 5.42
N LEU A 381 -8.38 7.10 4.71
CA LEU A 381 -7.35 7.45 3.73
C LEU A 381 -7.90 8.33 2.59
N ASP A 382 -9.12 8.04 2.12
CA ASP A 382 -9.71 8.79 1.00
C ASP A 382 -9.96 10.25 1.38
N GLN A 383 -10.54 10.50 2.57
CA GLN A 383 -10.76 11.85 3.08
C GLN A 383 -9.44 12.60 3.29
N ALA A 384 -8.39 11.91 3.76
CA ALA A 384 -7.08 12.52 3.94
C ALA A 384 -6.43 12.91 2.60
N LEU A 385 -6.42 11.99 1.63
CA LEU A 385 -5.85 12.23 0.29
C LEU A 385 -6.63 13.29 -0.49
N LEU A 386 -7.96 13.15 -0.59
CA LEU A 386 -8.83 14.13 -1.28
C LEU A 386 -8.78 15.51 -0.62
N GLY A 387 -8.53 15.57 0.68
CA GLY A 387 -8.35 16.82 1.44
C GLY A 387 -6.97 17.47 1.29
N GLY A 388 -6.08 16.99 0.41
CA GLY A 388 -4.75 17.59 0.23
C GLY A 388 -3.78 17.33 1.38
N LYS A 389 -4.10 16.42 2.32
CA LYS A 389 -3.36 16.29 3.57
C LYS A 389 -2.06 15.50 3.38
N SER A 390 -1.08 15.84 4.22
CA SER A 390 0.15 15.10 4.50
C SER A 390 0.39 14.98 6.01
N LEU A 391 1.47 14.32 6.44
CA LEU A 391 1.80 14.19 7.87
C LEU A 391 2.08 15.54 8.59
N SER A 392 2.23 16.65 7.85
CA SER A 392 2.48 18.00 8.39
C SER A 392 1.86 19.11 7.52
N THR A 393 1.47 20.26 8.11
CA THR A 393 0.71 21.32 7.39
C THR A 393 1.43 21.96 6.20
N GLY A 394 2.72 21.70 6.05
CA GLY A 394 3.61 22.15 4.99
C GLY A 394 4.84 21.23 4.91
N ALA A 395 5.90 21.67 4.24
CA ALA A 395 7.12 20.88 4.12
C ALA A 395 7.99 20.96 5.40
N CYS A 396 8.01 19.90 6.20
CA CYS A 396 8.93 19.78 7.33
C CYS A 396 10.36 19.54 6.85
N ASN A 397 11.10 20.63 6.63
CA ASN A 397 12.49 20.68 6.15
C ASN A 397 13.39 19.59 6.80
N ASN A 398 14.31 18.93 6.10
CA ASN A 398 15.07 19.32 4.90
C ASN A 398 14.29 19.45 3.58
N THR A 399 14.25 20.64 3.00
CA THR A 399 13.96 20.82 1.56
C THR A 399 15.20 20.43 0.75
N VAL A 400 15.02 19.60 -0.28
CA VAL A 400 15.99 19.52 -1.37
C VAL A 400 15.61 20.62 -2.35
N GLU A 401 16.47 21.62 -2.52
CA GLU A 401 16.29 22.62 -3.56
C GLU A 401 16.60 22.01 -4.93
N GLN A 402 15.56 21.66 -5.70
CA GLN A 402 15.74 21.22 -7.07
C GLN A 402 15.85 22.46 -7.98
N ASN A 403 17.08 22.78 -8.39
CA ASN A 403 17.36 23.84 -9.35
C ASN A 403 17.12 23.33 -10.78
N ILE A 404 16.18 23.95 -11.49
CA ILE A 404 15.78 23.59 -12.86
C ILE A 404 15.98 24.79 -13.76
N TYR A 405 16.70 24.62 -14.87
CA TYR A 405 16.87 25.69 -15.86
C TYR A 405 15.81 25.55 -16.96
N LEU A 406 14.86 26.48 -17.00
CA LEU A 406 13.88 26.58 -18.06
C LEU A 406 14.43 27.38 -19.24
N ARG A 407 14.12 26.96 -20.46
CA ARG A 407 14.28 27.72 -21.70
C ARG A 407 12.94 28.34 -22.08
N SER A 408 12.92 29.49 -22.77
CA SER A 408 11.67 30.00 -23.37
C SER A 408 11.10 28.96 -24.35
N GLY A 409 9.77 28.78 -24.32
CA GLY A 409 9.08 27.69 -25.02
C GLY A 409 8.76 26.50 -24.11
N TYR A 410 8.55 25.32 -24.71
CA TYR A 410 8.21 24.12 -23.95
C TYR A 410 9.44 23.42 -23.38
N ASN A 411 9.42 23.18 -22.08
CA ASN A 411 10.39 22.39 -21.33
C ASN A 411 9.74 21.09 -20.91
N ILE A 412 10.54 20.04 -20.72
CA ILE A 412 10.09 18.83 -20.05
C ILE A 412 10.75 18.82 -18.68
N VAL A 413 9.92 18.84 -17.64
CA VAL A 413 10.35 18.95 -16.25
C VAL A 413 9.78 17.77 -15.48
N GLY A 414 10.63 17.05 -14.77
CA GLY A 414 10.19 16.05 -13.79
C GLY A 414 10.77 16.34 -12.41
N LEU A 415 10.00 15.98 -11.40
CA LEU A 415 10.27 16.35 -10.03
C LEU A 415 10.70 15.15 -9.21
N ALA A 416 11.72 15.37 -8.40
CA ALA A 416 12.32 14.39 -7.50
C ALA A 416 11.78 14.49 -6.08
N THR A 417 10.55 14.97 -5.94
CA THR A 417 9.99 15.45 -4.66
C THR A 417 8.69 14.76 -4.36
N HIS A 418 8.44 14.51 -3.07
CA HIS A 418 7.16 14.08 -2.53
C HIS A 418 6.75 15.12 -1.48
N ARG A 419 5.82 16.02 -1.81
CA ARG A 419 4.96 16.54 -0.75
C ARG A 419 4.05 15.37 -0.38
N GLY A 420 3.96 15.02 0.91
CA GLY A 420 3.16 13.87 1.37
C GLY A 420 1.64 14.02 1.25
N GLY A 421 1.18 14.90 0.36
CA GLY A 421 -0.20 15.30 0.10
C GLY A 421 -0.24 15.92 -1.30
N ILE A 422 -1.42 16.23 -1.82
CA ILE A 422 -1.55 16.62 -3.24
C ILE A 422 -0.67 17.83 -3.56
N TYR A 423 0.40 17.61 -4.32
CA TYR A 423 1.12 18.68 -5.02
C TYR A 423 0.45 18.83 -6.37
N GLN A 424 -0.32 19.89 -6.54
CA GLN A 424 -1.13 20.11 -7.73
C GLN A 424 -0.33 20.77 -8.86
N ALA A 425 -0.87 20.77 -10.08
CA ALA A 425 -0.31 21.53 -11.19
C ALA A 425 -0.30 23.03 -10.89
N SER A 426 -1.29 23.51 -10.13
CA SER A 426 -1.33 24.85 -9.55
C SER A 426 -0.18 25.13 -8.59
N ASP A 427 0.06 24.26 -7.60
CA ASP A 427 1.20 24.39 -6.67
C ASP A 427 2.54 24.39 -7.40
N PHE A 428 2.69 23.53 -8.41
CA PHE A 428 3.90 23.44 -9.21
C PHE A 428 4.10 24.69 -10.07
N LEU A 429 3.04 25.23 -10.68
CA LEU A 429 3.14 26.48 -11.44
C LEU A 429 3.44 27.68 -10.53
N ASN A 430 2.94 27.68 -9.30
CA ASN A 430 3.28 28.66 -8.27
C ASN A 430 4.74 28.55 -7.81
N ASP A 431 5.23 27.33 -7.51
CA ASP A 431 6.62 27.10 -7.12
C ASP A 431 7.61 27.48 -8.24
N LEU A 432 7.24 27.23 -9.51
CA LEU A 432 8.03 27.66 -10.67
C LEU A 432 8.09 29.18 -10.83
N ASN A 433 7.00 29.87 -10.54
CA ASN A 433 6.87 31.32 -10.70
C ASN A 433 7.22 32.14 -9.46
N ARG A 434 7.59 31.48 -8.35
CA ARG A 434 7.73 32.09 -7.02
C ARG A 434 8.69 33.28 -7.00
N ASP A 435 9.86 33.12 -7.61
CA ASP A 435 10.93 34.13 -7.57
C ASP A 435 10.83 35.10 -8.76
N HIS A 436 10.44 34.57 -9.94
CA HIS A 436 10.21 35.31 -11.18
C HIS A 436 9.08 34.63 -11.98
N GLN A 437 8.22 35.40 -12.68
CA GLN A 437 7.27 34.81 -13.63
C GLN A 437 8.00 34.29 -14.88
N VAL A 438 8.16 32.97 -14.93
CA VAL A 438 8.88 32.24 -15.99
C VAL A 438 8.01 31.21 -16.70
N ALA A 439 6.96 30.69 -16.06
CA ALA A 439 6.10 29.61 -16.57
C ALA A 439 4.64 30.05 -16.73
N GLU A 440 4.02 29.70 -17.85
CA GLU A 440 2.64 30.05 -18.23
C GLU A 440 1.65 28.90 -18.01
N SER A 441 2.10 27.66 -18.25
CA SER A 441 1.25 26.46 -18.18
C SER A 441 2.03 25.18 -17.95
N ILE A 442 1.34 24.19 -17.37
CA ILE A 442 1.82 22.82 -17.12
C ILE A 442 0.85 21.85 -17.80
N HIS A 443 1.40 20.86 -18.51
CA HIS A 443 0.63 19.88 -19.26
C HIS A 443 1.06 18.45 -18.92
N ARG A 444 0.07 17.55 -18.80
CA ARG A 444 0.25 16.11 -18.58
C ARG A 444 -0.42 15.33 -19.71
N TYR A 445 0.34 14.47 -20.36
CA TYR A 445 -0.21 13.56 -21.37
C TYR A 445 -0.90 12.36 -20.70
N ARG A 446 -2.14 12.06 -21.10
CA ARG A 446 -2.88 10.84 -20.72
C ARG A 446 -2.74 9.81 -21.84
N PRO A 447 -1.83 8.81 -21.72
CA PRO A 447 -1.53 7.90 -22.82
C PRO A 447 -2.67 6.92 -23.16
N ASP A 448 -3.61 6.70 -22.24
CA ASP A 448 -4.71 5.75 -22.42
C ASP A 448 -5.84 6.35 -23.28
N ASP A 449 -6.15 7.63 -23.04
CA ASP A 449 -7.13 8.41 -23.82
C ASP A 449 -6.50 9.13 -25.03
N ARG A 450 -5.16 9.29 -25.04
CA ARG A 450 -4.36 10.14 -25.95
C ARG A 450 -4.63 11.64 -25.85
N GLU A 451 -5.17 12.06 -24.70
CA GLU A 451 -5.54 13.44 -24.39
C GLU A 451 -4.46 14.18 -23.58
N TRP A 452 -4.61 15.49 -23.44
CA TRP A 452 -3.77 16.34 -22.61
C TRP A 452 -4.57 17.03 -21.51
N ASP A 453 -4.14 16.86 -20.26
CA ASP A 453 -4.59 17.73 -19.18
C ASP A 453 -3.69 18.98 -19.15
N THR A 454 -4.29 20.16 -18.98
CA THR A 454 -3.58 21.44 -18.97
C THR A 454 -4.03 22.28 -17.77
N TYR A 455 -3.06 22.86 -17.07
CA TYR A 455 -3.25 23.92 -16.09
C TYR A 455 -2.43 25.15 -16.51
N SER A 456 -3.00 26.35 -16.44
CA SER A 456 -2.39 27.59 -16.93
C SER A 456 -2.84 28.81 -16.12
N ILE A 457 -2.08 29.90 -16.16
CA ILE A 457 -2.41 31.11 -15.37
C ILE A 457 -3.77 31.72 -15.76
N GLU A 458 -4.16 31.65 -17.03
CA GLU A 458 -5.32 32.37 -17.59
C GLU A 458 -6.40 31.45 -18.22
N GLY A 459 -6.31 30.12 -18.03
CA GLY A 459 -7.20 29.16 -18.70
C GLY A 459 -8.57 28.98 -18.05
N GLU A 460 -9.64 29.16 -18.83
CA GLU A 460 -11.02 28.89 -18.39
C GLU A 460 -11.31 27.38 -18.21
N ASP A 461 -10.68 26.51 -19.03
CA ASP A 461 -10.82 25.04 -19.01
C ASP A 461 -9.67 24.35 -18.23
N ASN A 462 -9.12 25.00 -17.21
CA ASN A 462 -8.01 24.46 -16.41
C ASN A 462 -8.39 23.15 -15.68
N VAL A 463 -7.61 22.09 -15.92
CA VAL A 463 -7.67 20.85 -15.13
C VAL A 463 -6.52 20.88 -14.14
N ASP A 464 -6.80 21.09 -12.86
CA ASP A 464 -5.76 21.04 -11.82
C ASP A 464 -5.52 19.58 -11.38
N PHE A 465 -4.40 19.02 -11.83
CA PHE A 465 -4.10 17.60 -11.70
C PHE A 465 -2.90 17.32 -10.79
N PRO A 466 -2.87 16.16 -10.11
CA PRO A 466 -1.78 15.82 -9.20
C PRO A 466 -0.47 15.60 -9.97
N ILE A 467 0.58 16.24 -9.44
CA ILE A 467 1.97 16.10 -9.84
C ILE A 467 2.57 14.93 -9.06
N VAL A 468 2.51 13.76 -9.67
CA VAL A 468 3.13 12.51 -9.20
C VAL A 468 4.65 12.58 -9.42
N SER A 469 5.41 12.26 -8.38
CA SER A 469 6.88 12.14 -8.40
C SER A 469 7.35 11.10 -9.43
N GLY A 470 8.47 11.36 -10.10
CA GLY A 470 9.01 10.48 -11.15
C GLY A 470 8.27 10.49 -12.50
N ARG A 471 7.13 11.19 -12.63
CA ARG A 471 6.55 11.54 -13.94
C ARG A 471 7.14 12.85 -14.47
N ALA A 472 7.13 12.99 -15.79
CA ALA A 472 7.55 14.20 -16.49
C ALA A 472 6.33 14.99 -16.99
N TYR A 473 6.44 16.32 -16.94
CA TYR A 473 5.40 17.28 -17.32
C TYR A 473 5.96 18.28 -18.32
N PHE A 474 5.12 18.75 -19.24
CA PHE A 474 5.51 19.85 -20.11
C PHE A 474 5.24 21.17 -19.40
N VAL A 475 6.26 22.00 -19.27
CA VAL A 475 6.17 23.35 -18.70
C VAL A 475 6.43 24.33 -19.82
N ARG A 476 5.41 25.11 -20.20
CA ARG A 476 5.57 26.21 -21.14
C ARG A 476 6.11 27.42 -20.40
N ALA A 477 7.32 27.82 -20.73
CA ALA A 477 7.98 28.98 -20.16
C ALA A 477 7.98 30.17 -21.11
N THR A 478 7.69 31.36 -20.59
CA THR A 478 7.70 32.62 -21.35
C THR A 478 9.14 33.11 -21.55
N THR A 479 9.99 32.97 -20.53
CA THR A 479 11.38 33.40 -20.52
C THR A 479 12.30 32.28 -20.05
N ALA A 480 13.57 32.31 -20.47
CA ALA A 480 14.58 31.39 -19.97
C ALA A 480 15.09 31.86 -18.59
N GLY A 481 15.27 30.94 -17.64
CA GLY A 481 15.66 31.27 -16.27
C GLY A 481 15.97 30.04 -15.42
N LEU A 482 16.80 30.23 -14.39
CA LEU A 482 16.99 29.23 -13.34
C LEU A 482 15.86 29.36 -12.32
N VAL A 483 15.29 28.24 -11.92
CA VAL A 483 14.13 28.14 -11.04
C VAL A 483 14.43 27.18 -9.91
N THR A 484 14.22 27.60 -8.66
CA THR A 484 14.50 26.76 -7.48
C THR A 484 13.21 26.22 -6.90
N ILE A 485 12.91 24.94 -7.15
CA ILE A 485 11.73 24.29 -6.58
C ILE A 485 12.04 23.84 -5.15
N ARG A 486 11.21 24.29 -4.20
CA ARG A 486 11.27 23.95 -2.77
C ARG A 486 10.17 22.96 -2.40
N ALA A 487 10.02 21.92 -3.22
CA ALA A 487 9.10 20.83 -2.93
C ALA A 487 9.80 19.79 -2.05
N ALA A 488 9.02 19.16 -1.17
CA ALA A 488 9.57 18.39 -0.06
C ALA A 488 10.22 17.07 -0.52
N GLN A 489 11.17 16.61 0.31
CA GLN A 489 11.75 15.26 0.35
C GLN A 489 12.68 14.87 -0.78
N ARG A 490 13.83 14.33 -0.36
CA ARG A 490 14.79 13.61 -1.19
C ARG A 490 14.19 12.25 -1.54
N LEU A 491 14.04 11.94 -2.83
CA LEU A 491 13.81 10.55 -3.24
C LEU A 491 15.02 9.70 -2.86
N LEU A 492 14.82 8.70 -1.98
CA LEU A 492 15.76 7.61 -1.79
C LEU A 492 15.24 6.32 -2.45
N SER A 493 15.93 5.98 -3.54
CA SER A 493 16.08 4.66 -4.18
C SER A 493 14.90 3.89 -4.78
N TYR A 494 13.63 4.06 -4.38
CA TYR A 494 12.56 3.15 -4.83
C TYR A 494 11.52 3.79 -5.77
N HIS A 495 11.90 4.01 -7.04
CA HIS A 495 10.97 4.38 -8.10
C HIS A 495 11.00 3.38 -9.26
N GLN A 496 9.85 2.75 -9.53
CA GLN A 496 9.60 2.01 -10.76
C GLN A 496 9.15 2.99 -11.86
N ILE A 497 9.92 3.10 -12.94
CA ILE A 497 9.53 3.86 -14.12
C ILE A 497 8.94 2.90 -15.15
N THR A 498 7.64 3.02 -15.42
CA THR A 498 6.97 2.28 -16.50
C THR A 498 7.34 2.86 -17.86
N VAL A 499 7.98 2.05 -18.71
CA VAL A 499 8.23 2.39 -20.12
C VAL A 499 7.23 1.59 -20.95
N LYS A 500 6.25 2.28 -21.54
CA LYS A 500 5.31 1.68 -22.50
C LYS A 500 6.03 1.33 -23.80
N SER A 501 5.51 0.35 -24.53
CA SER A 501 5.94 0.06 -25.90
C SER A 501 5.83 1.33 -26.77
N GLY A 502 6.88 1.63 -27.56
CA GLY A 502 7.04 2.91 -28.26
C GLY A 502 7.74 3.97 -27.41
N TRP A 503 7.41 5.25 -27.64
CA TRP A 503 8.04 6.37 -26.94
C TRP A 503 7.39 6.63 -25.58
N SER A 504 8.19 6.60 -24.52
CA SER A 504 7.82 7.07 -23.19
C SER A 504 8.64 8.30 -22.81
N LEU A 505 8.03 9.22 -22.09
CA LEU A 505 8.70 10.40 -21.57
C LEU A 505 9.02 10.20 -20.08
N ILE A 506 10.29 10.28 -19.73
CA ILE A 506 10.82 10.00 -18.39
C ILE A 506 11.61 11.20 -17.87
N SER A 507 11.74 11.29 -16.55
CA SER A 507 12.68 12.20 -15.88
C SER A 507 13.45 11.40 -14.85
N LEU A 508 14.67 11.83 -14.55
CA LEU A 508 15.59 11.08 -13.70
C LEU A 508 16.09 11.95 -12.55
N TYR A 509 16.14 11.34 -11.37
CA TYR A 509 16.84 11.86 -10.21
C TYR A 509 18.12 11.06 -10.00
N ILE A 510 19.25 11.76 -9.88
CA ILE A 510 20.58 11.18 -9.69
C ILE A 510 21.17 11.89 -8.49
N ASP A 511 21.28 11.16 -7.38
CA ASP A 511 21.55 11.73 -6.06
C ASP A 511 23.00 12.24 -5.91
N THR A 512 23.92 11.78 -6.77
CA THR A 512 25.16 12.46 -7.21
C THR A 512 25.82 11.66 -8.36
N GLY A 513 26.59 12.32 -9.22
CA GLY A 513 27.44 11.67 -10.24
C GLY A 513 27.01 11.89 -11.70
N ASN A 514 27.98 11.88 -12.61
CA ASN A 514 27.82 12.20 -14.02
C ASN A 514 27.30 10.99 -14.83
N LEU A 515 26.06 10.56 -14.59
CA LEU A 515 25.42 9.51 -15.40
C LEU A 515 25.29 10.00 -16.86
N ARG A 516 25.56 9.14 -17.84
CA ARG A 516 25.42 9.45 -19.26
C ARG A 516 24.36 8.60 -19.97
N ALA A 517 23.88 9.09 -21.11
CA ALA A 517 22.84 8.46 -21.93
C ALA A 517 23.05 6.96 -22.19
N ARG A 518 24.28 6.55 -22.51
CA ARG A 518 24.62 5.13 -22.76
C ARG A 518 24.55 4.27 -21.50
N GLU A 519 24.89 4.82 -20.34
CA GLU A 519 24.86 4.10 -19.05
C GLU A 519 23.42 3.90 -18.59
N LEU A 520 22.57 4.94 -18.71
CA LEU A 520 21.13 4.83 -18.52
C LEU A 520 20.52 3.78 -19.45
N LEU A 521 20.80 3.84 -20.76
CA LEU A 521 20.32 2.84 -21.70
C LEU A 521 20.78 1.44 -21.28
N LYS A 522 22.02 1.26 -20.82
CA LYS A 522 22.47 -0.04 -20.28
C LYS A 522 21.62 -0.48 -19.09
N ILE A 523 21.44 0.37 -18.07
CA ILE A 523 20.65 0.07 -16.85
C ILE A 523 19.22 -0.35 -17.19
N VAL A 524 18.57 0.36 -18.12
CA VAL A 524 17.20 0.06 -18.59
C VAL A 524 17.14 -1.29 -19.31
N ASN A 525 18.13 -1.57 -20.18
CA ASN A 525 18.14 -2.81 -20.97
C ASN A 525 18.60 -4.04 -20.19
N ASP A 526 19.48 -3.89 -19.20
CA ASP A 526 19.85 -4.97 -18.27
C ASP A 526 18.63 -5.49 -17.49
N GLN A 527 17.64 -4.62 -17.24
CA GLN A 527 16.35 -4.94 -16.62
C GLN A 527 15.33 -5.50 -17.64
N GLY A 528 15.75 -5.77 -18.87
CA GLY A 528 14.94 -6.42 -19.90
C GLY A 528 13.84 -5.56 -20.49
N ILE A 529 14.04 -4.24 -20.56
CA ILE A 529 13.31 -3.32 -21.45
C ILE A 529 14.12 -3.21 -22.75
N ASN A 530 13.52 -3.41 -23.92
CA ASN A 530 14.26 -3.29 -25.18
C ASN A 530 14.33 -1.83 -25.62
N ALA A 531 15.20 -1.03 -24.99
CA ALA A 531 15.34 0.40 -25.28
C ALA A 531 16.55 0.70 -26.19
N PRO A 532 16.39 0.83 -27.53
CA PRO A 532 17.50 1.17 -28.42
C PRO A 532 17.87 2.67 -28.45
N PHE A 533 16.94 3.57 -28.12
CA PHE A 533 17.11 5.03 -28.22
C PHE A 533 16.79 5.77 -26.92
N LEU A 534 17.63 6.75 -26.59
CA LEU A 534 17.33 7.84 -25.65
C LEU A 534 17.53 9.17 -26.37
N ALA A 535 16.58 10.10 -26.26
CA ALA A 535 16.69 11.43 -26.84
C ALA A 535 16.34 12.52 -25.81
N ARG A 536 16.96 13.69 -25.95
CA ARG A 536 16.58 14.91 -25.21
C ARG A 536 16.45 16.10 -26.16
N TRP A 537 15.68 17.09 -25.74
CA TRP A 537 15.56 18.37 -26.44
C TRP A 537 16.62 19.34 -25.92
N ASN A 538 17.51 19.85 -26.78
CA ASN A 538 18.59 20.75 -26.35
C ASN A 538 18.26 22.25 -26.47
N GLY A 539 17.03 22.59 -26.85
CA GLY A 539 16.57 23.96 -27.09
C GLY A 539 16.39 24.30 -28.57
N GLU A 540 17.06 23.59 -29.47
CA GLU A 540 16.97 23.82 -30.92
C GLU A 540 16.56 22.56 -31.69
N ASN A 541 17.05 21.38 -31.27
CA ASN A 541 16.78 20.10 -31.91
C ASN A 541 16.70 18.97 -30.86
N TYR A 542 16.18 17.82 -31.28
CA TYR A 542 16.34 16.57 -30.53
C TYR A 542 17.72 15.98 -30.80
N GLU A 543 18.50 15.75 -29.74
CA GLU A 543 19.71 14.94 -29.80
C GLU A 543 19.43 13.53 -29.26
N ALA A 544 19.80 12.51 -30.04
CA ALA A 544 19.59 11.10 -29.69
C ALA A 544 20.92 10.38 -29.45
N ASN A 545 20.92 9.52 -28.43
CA ASN A 545 21.89 8.47 -28.21
C ASN A 545 21.26 7.14 -28.63
N GLU A 546 21.83 6.51 -29.65
CA GLU A 546 21.63 5.09 -29.91
C GLU A 546 22.65 4.30 -29.08
N ARG A 547 22.32 3.06 -28.67
CA ARG A 547 23.22 2.19 -27.89
C ARG A 547 24.65 2.10 -28.47
N SER A 548 24.79 2.18 -29.79
CA SER A 548 26.05 2.14 -30.57
C SER A 548 26.67 3.51 -30.90
N ALA A 549 25.97 4.62 -30.67
CA ALA A 549 26.37 5.95 -31.14
C ALA A 549 27.44 6.62 -30.24
N LYS A 550 28.16 7.60 -30.81
CA LYS A 550 29.18 8.39 -30.09
C LYS A 550 28.61 9.50 -29.19
N ASN A 551 27.38 9.95 -29.42
CA ASN A 551 26.76 11.11 -28.73
C ASN A 551 26.33 10.78 -27.30
N ASN A 552 27.29 10.51 -26.41
CA ASN A 552 27.04 10.12 -25.02
C ASN A 552 26.88 11.37 -24.13
N PHE A 553 25.73 12.05 -24.25
CA PHE A 553 25.39 13.22 -23.46
C PHE A 553 25.19 12.88 -21.97
N GLU A 554 25.37 13.88 -21.13
CA GLU A 554 25.18 13.80 -19.68
C GLU A 554 23.70 13.88 -19.32
N ILE A 555 23.29 13.08 -18.34
CA ILE A 555 21.94 13.11 -17.78
C ILE A 555 21.93 14.16 -16.67
N VAL A 556 21.37 15.32 -16.99
CA VAL A 556 21.11 16.41 -16.05
C VAL A 556 19.85 16.08 -15.24
N VAL A 557 19.94 16.23 -13.92
CA VAL A 557 18.81 16.06 -12.98
C VAL A 557 17.76 17.14 -13.24
N GLY A 558 16.50 16.72 -13.42
CA GLY A 558 15.38 17.62 -13.71
C GLY A 558 15.14 17.93 -15.20
N GLU A 559 16.04 17.51 -16.11
CA GLU A 559 15.72 17.45 -17.54
C GLU A 559 14.86 16.21 -17.84
N GLY A 560 13.98 16.32 -18.85
CA GLY A 560 13.22 15.19 -19.37
C GLY A 560 13.84 14.52 -20.60
N TYR A 561 13.66 13.21 -20.69
CA TYR A 561 14.21 12.36 -21.74
C TYR A 561 13.10 11.52 -22.39
N TRP A 562 13.18 11.38 -23.70
CA TRP A 562 12.39 10.43 -24.45
C TRP A 562 13.15 9.11 -24.53
N ILE A 563 12.55 8.02 -24.07
CA ILE A 563 13.07 6.67 -24.24
C ILE A 563 12.14 5.89 -25.17
N TYR A 564 12.70 5.25 -26.19
CA TYR A 564 11.95 4.36 -27.08
C TYR A 564 12.14 2.92 -26.62
N ASN A 565 11.06 2.19 -26.39
CA ASN A 565 11.05 0.76 -26.07
C ASN A 565 10.45 -0.03 -27.24
N ASP A 566 11.29 -0.78 -27.93
CA ASP A 566 10.97 -1.70 -29.03
C ASP A 566 10.59 -3.09 -28.48
N GLY A 567 9.79 -3.11 -27.41
CA GLY A 567 9.44 -4.29 -26.64
C GLY A 567 8.11 -4.09 -25.91
N GLU A 568 7.78 -5.03 -25.03
CA GLU A 568 6.57 -4.95 -24.20
C GLU A 568 6.67 -3.85 -23.14
N THR A 569 5.52 -3.31 -22.73
CA THR A 569 5.42 -2.34 -21.63
C THR A 569 5.96 -2.96 -20.34
N LYS A 570 6.94 -2.32 -19.70
CA LYS A 570 7.61 -2.87 -18.52
C LYS A 570 8.14 -1.78 -17.59
N ASN A 571 8.25 -2.10 -16.31
CA ASN A 571 8.86 -1.24 -15.30
C ASN A 571 10.38 -1.50 -15.22
N PHE A 572 11.16 -0.43 -14.98
CA PHE A 572 12.55 -0.54 -14.52
C PHE A 572 12.77 0.30 -13.26
N ASN A 573 13.69 -0.14 -12.41
CA ASN A 573 14.09 0.54 -11.18
C ASN A 573 15.44 1.25 -11.41
N LEU A 574 15.73 2.29 -10.63
CA LEU A 574 17.04 2.97 -10.62
C LEU A 574 17.91 2.57 -9.41
N GLU A 575 17.51 1.51 -8.71
CA GLU A 575 18.25 0.94 -7.59
C GLU A 575 19.68 0.54 -8.02
N ASN A 576 20.65 0.85 -7.16
CA ASN A 576 22.11 0.64 -7.31
C ASN A 576 22.97 1.80 -7.87
N LEU A 577 22.52 3.07 -7.84
CA LEU A 577 23.46 4.22 -7.84
C LEU A 577 24.09 4.49 -6.46
N GLY A 578 24.48 3.42 -5.75
CA GLY A 578 25.44 3.53 -4.66
C GLY A 578 26.84 3.65 -5.28
N ILE A 579 27.51 4.79 -5.08
CA ILE A 579 28.89 4.99 -5.53
C ILE A 579 29.86 4.34 -4.52
N PRO A 580 30.57 3.24 -4.87
CA PRO A 580 31.83 2.93 -4.21
C PRO A 580 32.90 3.91 -4.71
N ILE A 581 33.52 4.63 -3.79
CA ILE A 581 34.62 5.55 -4.09
C ILE A 581 35.85 4.75 -4.55
N TYR A 582 36.28 4.95 -5.80
CA TYR A 582 37.65 4.68 -6.23
C TYR A 582 38.17 5.75 -7.21
N ARG A 583 38.99 6.66 -6.66
CA ARG A 583 40.16 7.26 -7.32
C ARG A 583 41.40 6.54 -6.78
N ASP A 584 42.55 6.43 -7.42
CA ASP A 584 43.04 6.60 -8.80
C ASP A 584 44.50 6.08 -8.71
N PRO A 585 45.07 5.35 -9.70
CA PRO A 585 46.02 6.04 -10.58
C PRO A 585 46.16 5.46 -12.01
N GLY A 586 46.63 6.28 -12.94
CA GLY A 586 47.31 5.81 -14.16
C GLY A 586 48.61 5.04 -13.84
N PRO A 587 49.37 4.55 -14.85
CA PRO A 587 50.21 5.50 -15.59
C PRO A 587 50.55 5.14 -17.06
N PHE A 588 51.06 6.15 -17.78
CA PHE A 588 51.59 6.13 -19.16
C PHE A 588 50.58 5.98 -20.31
#